data_AF-A0A7C5Q7F5-F1
#
_entry.id   AF-A0A7C5Q7F5-F1
#
_cell.length_a   1.000
_cell.length_b   1.000
_cell.length_c   1.000
_cell.angle_alpha   90.00
_cell.angle_beta   90.00
_cell.angle_gamma   90.00
#
_symmetry.space_group_name_H-M   'P 1'
#
loop_
_entity.id
_entity.type
_entity.pdbx_description
1 polymer ?
#
loop_
_entity_poly.entity_id
_entity_poly.type
_entity_poly.pdbx_seq_one_letter_code
_entity_poly.pdbx_strand_id
1 'polypeptide(L)' 'MIQNQSVQDFLNALSGKSPTPGGGSVAALNGALGAALVSMVCNVTIGKKKYADVEAEAQDILQSATI' A
#
# COMPACT_ATOMS: atom_id res chain seq x y z
N MET A 1 -4.24 -15.98 1.22
CA MET A 1 -4.88 -15.66 -0.07
C MET A 1 -5.82 -14.47 0.13
N ILE A 2 -5.29 -13.25 0.28
CA ILE A 2 -6.07 -12.02 0.53
C ILE A 2 -6.44 -11.33 -0.81
N GLN A 3 -5.71 -11.65 -1.89
CA GLN A 3 -5.77 -10.92 -3.17
C GLN A 3 -7.11 -10.96 -3.91
N ASN A 4 -7.98 -11.94 -3.64
CA ASN A 4 -9.28 -12.10 -4.32
C ASN A 4 -10.49 -12.12 -3.36
N GLN A 5 -10.32 -11.68 -2.12
CA GLN A 5 -11.43 -11.55 -1.16
C GLN A 5 -11.96 -10.11 -1.16
N SER A 6 -13.26 -9.93 -0.93
CA SER A 6 -13.76 -8.60 -0.62
C SER A 6 -13.17 -8.12 0.71
N VAL A 7 -13.01 -6.80 0.87
CA VAL A 7 -12.57 -6.21 2.14
C VAL A 7 -13.50 -6.65 3.28
N GLN A 8 -14.80 -6.77 3.00
CA GLN A 8 -15.79 -7.19 3.98
C GLN A 8 -15.59 -8.64 4.43
N ASP A 9 -15.30 -9.56 3.51
CA ASP A 9 -15.04 -10.97 3.83
C ASP A 9 -13.76 -11.12 4.66
N PHE A 10 -12.72 -10.36 4.32
CA PHE A 10 -11.47 -10.34 5.09
C PHE A 10 -11.69 -9.85 6.53
N LEU A 11 -12.45 -8.78 6.71
CA LEU A 11 -12.75 -8.23 8.05
C LEU A 11 -13.65 -9.18 8.88
N ASN A 12 -14.60 -9.84 8.23
CA ASN A 12 -15.43 -10.87 8.87
C ASN A 12 -14.58 -12.08 9.30
N ALA A 13 -13.63 -12.51 8.47
CA ALA A 13 -12.72 -13.60 8.81
C ALA A 13 -11.78 -13.21 9.96
N LEU A 14 -11.24 -11.98 9.95
CA LEU A 14 -10.35 -11.45 10.99
C LEU A 14 -11.04 -11.31 12.36
N SER A 15 -12.32 -10.93 12.37
CA SER A 15 -13.12 -10.80 13.60
C SER A 15 -13.73 -12.12 14.09
N GLY A 16 -13.57 -13.20 13.33
CA GLY A 16 -14.07 -14.53 13.66
C GLY A 16 -13.21 -15.27 14.69
N LYS A 17 -13.62 -16.51 15.02
CA LYS A 17 -12.88 -17.40 15.93
C LYS A 17 -11.72 -18.16 15.27
N SER A 18 -11.54 -17.98 13.95
CA SER A 18 -10.48 -18.65 13.19
C SER A 18 -9.13 -18.00 13.51
N PRO A 19 -8.04 -18.78 13.70
CA PRO A 19 -6.69 -18.25 13.88
C PRO A 19 -6.13 -17.58 12.60
N THR A 20 -6.82 -17.70 11.47
CA THR A 20 -6.48 -17.10 10.18
C THR A 20 -7.63 -16.22 9.69
N PRO A 21 -7.38 -14.99 9.19
CA PRO A 21 -6.08 -14.35 8.95
C PRO A 21 -5.35 -13.93 10.23
N GLY A 22 -4.07 -14.30 10.33
CA GLY A 22 -3.24 -13.97 11.48
C GLY A 22 -2.71 -12.53 11.45
N GLY A 23 -2.26 -12.02 12.60
CA GLY A 23 -1.78 -10.64 12.75
C GLY A 23 -0.65 -10.26 11.78
N GLY A 24 0.24 -11.19 11.43
CA GLY A 24 1.30 -10.96 10.44
C GLY A 24 0.76 -10.65 9.04
N SER A 25 -0.32 -11.30 8.61
CA SER A 25 -0.95 -11.04 7.32
C SER A 25 -1.65 -9.67 7.29
N VAL A 26 -2.24 -9.26 8.42
CA VAL A 26 -2.80 -7.91 8.59
C VAL A 26 -1.69 -6.85 8.56
N ALA A 27 -0.57 -7.09 9.25
CA ALA A 27 0.58 -6.19 9.24
C ALA A 27 1.16 -6.02 7.83
N ALA A 28 1.30 -7.13 7.08
CA ALA A 28 1.75 -7.10 5.69
C ALA A 28 0.79 -6.31 4.78
N LEU A 29 -0.53 -6.51 4.93
CA LEU A 29 -1.53 -5.75 4.17
C LEU A 29 -1.47 -4.26 4.49
N ASN A 30 -1.33 -3.89 5.76
CA ASN A 30 -1.18 -2.49 6.17
C ASN A 30 0.09 -1.85 5.60
N GLY A 31 1.22 -2.58 5.60
CA GLY A 31 2.45 -2.15 4.94
C GLY A 31 2.24 -1.92 3.44
N ALA A 32 1.53 -2.84 2.79
CA ALA A 32 1.22 -2.73 1.37
C ALA A 32 0.32 -1.53 1.04
N LEU A 33 -0.69 -1.27 1.88
CA LEU A 33 -1.54 -0.08 1.75
C LEU A 33 -0.73 1.22 1.92
N GLY A 34 0.20 1.25 2.88
CA GLY A 34 1.09 2.39 3.08
C GLY A 34 1.99 2.67 1.87
N ALA A 35 2.63 1.63 1.34
CA ALA A 35 3.48 1.74 0.15
C ALA A 35 2.69 2.12 -1.11
N ALA A 36 1.44 1.65 -1.26
CA ALA A 36 0.54 2.09 -2.33
C ALA A 36 0.18 3.58 -2.22
N LEU A 37 -0.06 4.10 -1.01
CA LEU A 37 -0.30 5.53 -0.78
C LEU A 37 0.92 6.38 -1.12
N VAL A 38 2.12 5.95 -0.72
CA VAL A 38 3.38 6.62 -1.09
C VAL A 38 3.52 6.68 -2.62
N SER A 39 3.29 5.55 -3.30
CA SER A 39 3.34 5.47 -4.75
C SER A 39 2.33 6.41 -5.43
N MET A 40 1.12 6.54 -4.89
CA MET A 40 0.12 7.50 -5.37
C MET A 40 0.63 8.94 -5.24
N VAL A 41 1.22 9.31 -4.10
CA VAL A 41 1.75 10.65 -3.87
C VAL A 41 2.89 10.97 -4.84
N CYS A 42 3.83 10.05 -5.05
CA CYS A 42 4.88 10.21 -6.06
C CYS A 42 4.31 10.41 -7.46
N ASN A 43 3.32 9.59 -7.87
CA ASN A 43 2.66 9.71 -9.17
C ASN A 43 1.95 11.05 -9.40
N VAL A 44 1.38 11.67 -8.35
CA VAL A 44 0.78 13.02 -8.47
C VAL A 44 1.80 14.15 -8.30
N THR A 45 3.07 13.82 -8.03
CA THR A 45 4.17 14.79 -7.83
C THR A 45 5.03 14.90 -9.08
N ILE A 46 5.40 13.75 -9.67
CA ILE A 46 6.19 13.63 -10.90
C ILE A 46 5.45 14.32 -12.07
N GLY A 47 6.20 15.01 -12.95
CA GLY A 47 5.65 15.72 -14.10
C GLY A 47 4.97 17.06 -13.81
N LYS A 48 4.89 17.51 -12.55
CA LYS A 48 4.39 18.84 -12.21
C LYS A 48 5.55 19.84 -12.11
N LYS A 49 5.46 20.94 -12.88
CA LYS A 49 6.44 22.04 -12.85
C LYS A 49 6.74 22.59 -11.44
N LYS A 50 5.74 22.57 -10.55
CA LYS A 50 5.89 23.02 -9.15
C LYS A 50 6.86 22.15 -8.34
N TYR A 51 7.06 20.90 -8.75
CA TYR A 51 7.83 19.89 -8.01
C TYR A 51 9.07 19.42 -8.80
N ALA A 52 9.48 20.18 -9.82
CA ALA A 52 10.64 19.83 -10.65
C ALA A 52 11.92 19.61 -9.81
N ASP A 53 12.09 20.41 -8.74
CA ASP A 53 13.26 20.32 -7.86
C ASP A 53 13.33 19.02 -7.03
N VAL A 54 12.18 18.36 -6.82
CA VAL A 54 12.05 17.12 -6.03
C VAL A 54 11.65 15.92 -6.88
N GLU A 55 11.64 16.08 -8.21
CA GLU A 55 11.13 15.06 -9.13
C GLU A 55 12.02 13.81 -9.15
N ALA A 56 13.35 13.98 -9.08
CA ALA A 56 14.30 12.88 -9.00
C ALA A 56 14.11 12.06 -7.70
N GLU A 57 13.98 12.73 -6.56
CA GLU A 57 13.72 12.09 -5.27
C GLU A 57 12.37 11.35 -5.28
N ALA A 58 11.33 11.95 -5.88
CA ALA A 58 10.03 11.32 -6.01
C ALA A 58 10.08 10.04 -6.87
N GLN A 59 10.93 9.99 -7.90
CA GLN A 59 11.14 8.78 -8.72
C GLN A 59 11.87 7.68 -7.94
N ASP A 60 12.90 8.02 -7.18
CA ASP A 60 13.63 7.06 -6.34
C ASP A 60 12.72 6.44 -5.26
N ILE A 61 11.88 7.27 -4.62
CA ILE A 61 10.89 6.83 -3.65
C ILE A 61 9.84 5.93 -4.31
N LEU A 62 9.35 6.29 -5.50
CA LEU A 62 8.36 5.49 -6.24
C LEU A 62 8.90 4.09 -6.58
N GLN A 63 10.17 4.00 -6.98
CA GLN A 63 10.82 2.72 -7.27
C GLN A 63 10.93 1.84 -6.02
N SER A 64 11.16 2.44 -4.85
CA SER A 64 11.27 1.73 -3.57
C SER A 64 9.91 1.34 -2.97
N ALA A 65 8.84 2.07 -3.31
CA ALA A 65 7.49 1.87 -2.79
C ALA A 65 6.61 0.94 -3.65
N THR A 66 7.05 0.59 -4.86
CA THR A 66 6.33 -0.35 -5.73
C THR A 66 6.58 -1.78 -5.24
N ILE A 67 5.50 -2.48 -4.87
CA ILE A 67 5.50 -3.83 -4.28
C ILE A 67 4.97 -4.86 -5.27
#